data_AF-A0A7S4APS9-F1
#
_entry.id   AF-A0A7S4APS9-F1
#
_cell.length_a   1.000
_cell.length_b   1.000
_cell.length_c   1.000
_cell.angle_alpha   90.00
_cell.angle_beta   90.00
_cell.angle_gamma   90.00
#
_symmetry.space_group_name_H-M   'P 1'
#
loop_
_entity.id
_entity.type
_entity.pdbx_description
1 polymer ?
#
loop_
_entity_poly.entity_id
_entity_poly.type
_entity_poly.pdbx_seq_one_letter_code
_entity_poly.pdbx_strand_id
1 'polypeptide(L)'
;MNYAHTNPDTEIIYCASDMIIQVDSDAAYLVAPEAQSRAGGYHYLNSHDGLLFNGPVLSLAKVIKNVMALATEAELAALFMNAQEAVAIRNCLRAMGFTQ
;
A
#
# COMPACT_ATOMS: atom_id res chain seq x y z
N MET A 1 -18.65 -7.79 -9.28
CA MET A 1 -18.81 -7.78 -7.81
C MET A 1 -19.46 -9.09 -7.34
N ASN A 2 -18.88 -10.25 -7.62
CA ASN A 2 -19.45 -11.56 -7.19
C ASN A 2 -18.63 -12.21 -6.07
N TYR A 3 -17.33 -11.93 -6.00
CA TYR A 3 -16.42 -12.54 -5.04
C TYR A 3 -16.78 -12.21 -3.58
N ALA A 4 -17.04 -10.94 -3.25
CA ALA A 4 -17.42 -10.55 -1.89
C ALA A 4 -18.79 -11.13 -1.47
N HIS A 5 -19.70 -11.34 -2.43
CA HIS A 5 -21.01 -11.92 -2.15
C HIS A 5 -20.93 -13.43 -1.84
N THR A 6 -20.02 -14.16 -2.50
CA THR A 6 -19.81 -15.59 -2.25
C THR A 6 -18.88 -15.89 -1.08
N ASN A 7 -18.20 -14.88 -0.53
CA ASN A 7 -17.29 -15.02 0.61
C ASN A 7 -17.66 -14.03 1.74
N PRO A 8 -18.87 -14.15 2.32
CA PRO A 8 -19.39 -13.19 3.29
C PRO A 8 -18.57 -13.13 4.59
N ASP A 9 -17.90 -14.23 4.94
CA ASP A 9 -17.12 -14.38 6.18
C ASP A 9 -15.63 -14.11 5.96
N THR A 10 -15.27 -13.28 4.97
CA THR A 10 -13.86 -12.93 4.72
C THR A 10 -13.34 -12.04 5.84
N GLU A 11 -12.23 -12.42 6.45
CA GLU A 11 -11.57 -11.68 7.51
C GLU A 11 -10.17 -11.21 7.10
N ILE A 12 -9.69 -10.14 7.73
CA ILE A 12 -8.28 -9.72 7.61
C ILE A 12 -7.47 -10.58 8.57
N ILE A 13 -6.49 -11.32 8.03
CA ILE A 13 -5.68 -12.27 8.79
C ILE A 13 -4.26 -11.73 8.95
N TYR A 14 -3.70 -11.91 10.14
CA TYR A 14 -2.30 -11.64 10.44
C TYR A 14 -1.65 -12.92 10.97
N CYS A 15 -0.66 -13.42 10.25
CA CYS A 15 0.17 -14.55 10.63
C CYS A 15 1.57 -14.05 11.02
N ALA A 16 2.23 -14.80 11.90
CA ALA A 16 3.64 -14.56 12.20
C ALA A 16 4.49 -14.62 10.91
N SER A 17 5.37 -13.65 10.73
CA SER A 17 6.23 -13.52 9.56
C SER A 17 7.63 -13.06 9.97
N ASP A 18 8.55 -12.97 9.00
CA ASP A 18 9.88 -12.42 9.22
C ASP A 18 9.89 -10.88 9.37
N MET A 19 8.71 -10.26 9.43
CA MET A 19 8.51 -8.82 9.63
C MET A 19 9.18 -7.95 8.56
N ILE A 20 9.15 -8.41 7.30
CA ILE A 20 9.65 -7.67 6.13
C ILE A 20 8.52 -6.79 5.60
N ILE A 21 8.74 -5.48 5.55
CA ILE A 21 7.78 -4.54 4.97
C ILE A 21 7.71 -4.71 3.46
N GLN A 22 6.49 -4.93 2.96
CA GLN A 22 6.15 -4.86 1.55
C GLN A 22 5.12 -3.75 1.33
N VAL A 23 5.27 -3.04 0.22
CA VAL A 23 4.43 -1.89 -0.13
C VAL A 23 4.04 -2.01 -1.59
N ASP A 24 2.79 -2.38 -1.82
CA ASP A 24 2.20 -2.32 -3.15
C ASP A 24 1.66 -0.90 -3.34
N SER A 25 2.11 -0.24 -4.39
CA SER A 25 1.70 1.13 -4.73
C SER A 25 1.01 1.12 -6.09
N ASP A 26 -0.02 1.95 -6.22
CA ASP A 26 -0.78 2.10 -7.47
C ASP A 26 -1.34 3.52 -7.56
N ALA A 27 -1.64 3.98 -8.78
CA ALA A 27 -2.30 5.25 -9.00
C ALA A 27 -3.46 5.16 -10.00
N ALA A 28 -4.58 5.75 -9.61
CA ALA A 28 -5.70 5.94 -10.51
C ALA A 28 -5.63 7.34 -11.15
N TYR A 29 -5.37 7.38 -12.45
CA TYR A 29 -5.19 8.62 -13.23
C TYR A 29 -6.53 9.29 -13.59
N LEU A 30 -6.65 10.60 -13.33
CA LEU A 30 -7.82 11.45 -13.66
C LEU A 30 -9.17 10.94 -13.14
N VAL A 31 -9.17 10.28 -11.98
CA VAL A 31 -10.40 9.70 -11.38
C VAL A 31 -11.03 10.57 -10.29
N ALA A 32 -10.43 11.71 -9.96
CA ALA A 32 -10.94 12.66 -8.98
C ALA A 32 -11.40 13.97 -9.66
N PRO A 33 -12.21 14.80 -8.98
CA PRO A 33 -12.59 16.13 -9.48
C PRO A 33 -11.37 16.96 -9.88
N GLU A 34 -11.59 17.96 -10.74
CA GLU A 34 -10.52 18.87 -11.19
C GLU A 34 -9.37 18.15 -11.93
N ALA A 35 -9.67 17.03 -12.59
CA ALA A 35 -8.69 16.21 -13.30
C ALA A 35 -7.55 15.71 -12.38
N GLN A 36 -7.82 15.51 -11.10
CA GLN A 36 -6.85 14.98 -10.15
C GLN A 36 -6.78 13.45 -10.21
N SER A 37 -5.65 12.92 -9.76
CA SER A 37 -5.40 11.49 -9.62
C SER A 37 -5.52 11.04 -8.16
N ARG A 38 -5.64 9.73 -7.93
CA ARG A 38 -5.62 9.15 -6.57
C ARG A 38 -4.43 8.20 -6.43
N ALA A 39 -3.76 8.28 -5.29
CA ALA A 39 -2.74 7.33 -4.87
C ALA A 39 -3.38 6.25 -3.98
N GLY A 40 -3.04 5.00 -4.27
CA GLY A 40 -3.34 3.82 -3.48
C GLY A 40 -2.07 3.21 -2.91
N GLY A 41 -2.16 2.56 -1.75
CA GLY A 41 -1.04 1.83 -1.18
C GLY A 41 -1.49 0.75 -0.21
N TYR A 42 -0.86 -0.41 -0.28
CA TYR A 42 -1.09 -1.55 0.60
C TYR A 42 0.24 -1.94 1.26
N HIS A 43 0.39 -1.58 2.53
CA HIS A 43 1.61 -1.81 3.31
C HIS A 43 1.34 -2.97 4.24
N TYR A 44 2.14 -4.03 4.15
CA TYR A 44 1.95 -5.26 4.93
C TYR A 44 3.31 -5.89 5.29
N LEU A 45 3.28 -6.82 6.22
CA LEU A 45 4.47 -7.53 6.68
C LEU A 45 4.48 -8.95 6.11
N ASN A 46 5.55 -9.31 5.40
CA ASN A 46 5.72 -10.61 4.76
C ASN A 46 6.92 -11.37 5.36
N SER A 47 7.14 -12.59 4.88
CA SER A 47 8.31 -13.45 5.08
C SER A 47 9.20 -13.44 3.83
N HIS A 48 10.43 -13.95 3.95
CA HIS A 48 11.41 -13.95 2.85
C HIS A 48 10.95 -14.75 1.61
N ASP A 49 10.08 -15.72 1.78
CA ASP A 49 9.54 -16.55 0.69
C ASP A 49 8.51 -15.82 -0.18
N GLY A 50 7.98 -14.69 0.30
CA GLY A 50 6.95 -13.91 -0.38
C GLY A 50 5.58 -14.59 -0.45
N LEU A 51 5.40 -15.75 0.18
CA LEU A 51 4.17 -16.54 0.06
C LEU A 51 3.07 -16.05 1.01
N LEU A 52 3.46 -15.35 2.08
CA LEU A 52 2.52 -14.87 3.07
C LEU A 52 1.93 -13.50 2.66
N PHE A 53 0.61 -13.44 2.51
CA PHE A 53 -0.08 -12.18 2.29
C PHE A 53 -0.85 -11.76 3.54
N ASN A 54 -0.16 -11.06 4.44
CA ASN A 54 -0.77 -10.53 5.64
C ASN A 54 -1.71 -9.36 5.32
N GLY A 55 -2.65 -9.14 6.25
CA GLY A 55 -3.44 -7.92 6.29
C GLY A 55 -2.58 -6.66 6.28
N PRO A 56 -3.13 -5.52 5.81
CA PRO A 56 -2.36 -4.30 5.75
C PRO A 56 -2.11 -3.77 7.17
N VAL A 57 -0.89 -3.31 7.44
CA VAL A 57 -0.59 -2.45 8.59
C VAL A 57 -0.92 -0.99 8.30
N LEU A 58 -0.90 -0.60 7.02
CA LEU A 58 -1.34 0.71 6.55
C LEU A 58 -1.94 0.57 5.14
N SER A 59 -3.12 1.15 4.95
CA SER A 59 -3.72 1.34 3.62
C SER A 59 -3.77 2.82 3.29
N LEU A 60 -3.04 3.23 2.25
CA LEU A 60 -3.03 4.60 1.75
C LEU A 60 -4.12 4.76 0.69
N ALA A 61 -5.00 5.74 0.89
CA ALA A 61 -5.93 6.21 -0.14
C ALA A 61 -5.98 7.74 -0.07
N LYS A 62 -5.29 8.42 -0.99
CA LYS A 62 -5.17 9.88 -0.96
C LYS A 62 -5.38 10.47 -2.36
N VAL A 63 -5.96 11.66 -2.42
CA VAL A 63 -5.98 12.45 -3.67
C VAL A 63 -4.61 13.08 -3.86
N ILE A 64 -4.07 12.97 -5.07
CA ILE A 64 -2.83 13.63 -5.47
C ILE A 64 -3.20 15.08 -5.78
N LYS A 65 -2.70 16.02 -4.96
CA LYS A 65 -3.08 17.45 -5.04
C LYS A 65 -2.69 18.11 -6.37
N ASN A 66 -1.59 17.67 -6.95
CA ASN A 66 -1.10 18.16 -8.23
C ASN A 66 -1.83 17.42 -9.36
N VAL A 67 -2.28 18.16 -10.37
CA VAL A 67 -2.79 17.58 -11.62
C VAL A 67 -1.59 17.01 -12.38
N MET A 68 -1.65 15.72 -12.66
CA MET A 68 -0.61 15.00 -13.41
C MET A 68 -0.91 15.08 -14.89
N ALA A 69 0.11 15.21 -15.73
CA ALA A 69 -0.06 15.24 -17.19
C ALA A 69 -0.17 13.82 -17.78
N LEU A 70 0.36 12.82 -17.07
CA LEU A 70 0.40 11.42 -17.52
C LEU A 70 0.07 10.45 -16.39
N ALA A 71 -0.42 9.27 -16.75
CA ALA A 71 -0.61 8.17 -15.78
C ALA A 71 0.70 7.78 -15.09
N THR A 72 1.82 7.75 -15.81
CA THR A 72 3.14 7.45 -15.23
C THR A 72 3.57 8.46 -14.16
N GLU A 73 3.20 9.75 -14.31
CA GLU A 73 3.49 10.75 -13.29
C GLU A 73 2.63 10.53 -12.04
N ALA A 74 1.37 10.11 -12.21
CA ALA A 74 0.51 9.73 -11.10
C ALA A 74 1.05 8.50 -10.35
N GLU A 75 1.54 7.48 -11.07
CA GLU A 75 2.20 6.31 -10.49
C GLU A 75 3.44 6.71 -9.68
N LEU A 76 4.29 7.58 -10.23
CA LEU A 76 5.47 8.06 -9.54
C LEU A 76 5.11 8.87 -8.27
N ALA A 77 4.07 9.70 -8.35
CA ALA A 77 3.57 10.44 -7.19
C ALA A 77 3.03 9.51 -6.11
N ALA A 78 2.25 8.48 -6.47
CA ALA A 78 1.77 7.47 -5.53
C ALA A 78 2.92 6.70 -4.89
N LEU A 79 3.90 6.26 -5.69
CA LEU A 79 5.10 5.58 -5.22
C LEU A 79 5.87 6.43 -4.21
N PHE A 80 6.07 7.72 -4.52
CA PHE A 80 6.74 8.65 -3.62
C PHE A 80 5.97 8.82 -2.30
N MET A 81 4.66 9.03 -2.35
CA MET A 81 3.82 9.17 -1.15
C MET A 81 3.85 7.91 -0.28
N ASN A 82 3.76 6.72 -0.89
CA ASN A 82 3.86 5.45 -0.18
C ASN A 82 5.25 5.25 0.44
N ALA A 83 6.32 5.56 -0.28
CA ALA A 83 7.69 5.47 0.24
C ALA A 83 7.89 6.39 1.47
N GLN A 84 7.28 7.59 1.48
CA GLN A 84 7.32 8.49 2.63
C GLN A 84 6.66 7.88 3.87
N GLU A 85 5.46 7.31 3.74
CA GLU A 85 4.78 6.66 4.87
C GLU A 85 5.56 5.42 5.36
N ALA A 86 6.16 4.66 4.44
CA ALA A 86 6.95 3.47 4.74
C ALA A 86 8.19 3.77 5.60
N VAL A 87 8.73 5.01 5.59
CA VAL A 87 9.87 5.40 6.42
C VAL A 87 9.60 5.19 7.91
N ALA A 88 8.41 5.59 8.38
CA ALA A 88 8.04 5.46 9.78
C ALA A 88 7.96 3.98 10.20
N ILE A 89 7.32 3.17 9.37
CA ILE A 89 7.16 1.72 9.59
C ILE A 89 8.54 1.04 9.59
N ARG A 90 9.38 1.31 8.59
CA ARG A 90 10.76 0.81 8.52
C ARG A 90 11.58 1.15 9.76
N ASN A 91 11.49 2.40 10.24
CA ASN A 91 12.21 2.82 11.44
C ASN A 91 11.72 2.08 12.70
N CYS A 92 10.42 1.87 12.82
CA CYS A 92 9.82 1.09 13.90
C CYS A 92 10.32 -0.37 13.88
N LEU A 93 10.26 -1.03 12.72
CA LEU A 93 10.73 -2.40 12.55
C LEU A 93 12.21 -2.54 12.91
N ARG A 94 13.05 -1.59 12.45
CA ARG A 94 14.47 -1.56 12.82
C ARG A 94 14.68 -1.41 14.33
N ALA A 95 13.89 -0.56 15.00
CA ALA A 95 13.96 -0.40 16.45
C ALA A 95 13.54 -1.67 17.22
N MET A 96 12.65 -2.47 16.62
CA MET A 96 12.22 -3.78 17.14
C MET A 96 13.23 -4.92 16.83
N GLY A 97 14.32 -4.64 16.12
CA GLY A 97 15.34 -5.64 15.76
C GLY A 97 15.13 -6.31 14.40
N PHE A 98 14.15 -5.87 13.61
CA PHE A 98 13.86 -6.40 12.27
C PHE A 98 14.47 -5.49 11.20
N THR A 99 15.58 -5.94 10.60
CA THR A 99 16.21 -5.25 9.46
C THR A 99 15.34 -5.40 8.21
N GLN A 100 15.27 -4.34 7.41
CA GLN A 100 14.47 -4.25 6.18
C GLN A 100 15.38 -4.15 4.97
#